data_AF-A0A7C3WJK9-F1
#
_entry.id   AF-A0A7C3WJK9-F1
#
_cell.length_a   1.000
_cell.length_b   1.000
_cell.length_c   1.000
_cell.angle_alpha   90.00
_cell.angle_beta   90.00
_cell.angle_gamma   90.00
#
_symmetry.space_group_name_H-M   'P 1'
#
loop_
_entity.id
_entity.type
_entity.pdbx_description
1 polymer ?
#
loop_
_entity_poly.entity_id
_entity_poly.type
_entity_poly.pdbx_seq_one_letter_code
_entity_poly.pdbx_strand_id
1 'polypeptide(L)'
;MDRATMKAKRIKSLPLTAIIFLVTGIFWVTASLSSESSIHTIGVGLISLVAGVLMTKGFHSGYGWSFYTATSLYNFVLFAYMAYASSLLIEIGLLAQGLVSLLGYLIAAAIYLIILLRAFHKPMYLESKPE
;
A
#
# COMPACT_ATOMS: atom_id res chain seq x y z
N MET A 1 45.03 17.20 19.04
CA MET A 1 44.76 15.81 18.60
C MET A 1 43.26 15.65 18.67
N ASP A 2 42.60 15.96 17.56
CA ASP A 2 41.18 16.36 17.56
C ASP A 2 40.23 15.17 17.56
N ARG A 3 39.26 15.23 18.48
CA ARG A 3 38.09 14.34 18.58
C ARG A 3 37.16 14.60 17.40
N ALA A 4 37.50 14.09 16.22
CA ALA A 4 36.58 14.00 15.10
C ALA A 4 35.51 12.96 15.44
N THR A 5 34.33 13.48 15.76
CA THR A 5 33.11 12.74 16.07
C THR A 5 32.65 11.94 14.86
N MET A 6 32.86 10.62 14.88
CA MET A 6 32.14 9.70 14.00
C MET A 6 30.63 9.73 14.37
N LYS A 7 29.89 10.66 13.75
CA LYS A 7 28.42 10.63 13.74
C LYS A 7 27.99 9.40 12.95
N ALA A 8 27.72 8.30 13.65
CA ALA A 8 27.03 7.15 13.09
C ALA A 8 25.75 7.65 12.39
N LYS A 9 25.70 7.48 11.06
CA LYS A 9 24.55 7.82 10.22
C LYS A 9 23.39 6.92 10.67
N ARG A 10 22.55 7.42 11.58
CA ARG A 10 21.36 6.71 12.08
C ARG A 10 20.53 6.29 10.86
N ILE A 11 20.53 5.00 10.56
CA ILE A 11 19.65 4.43 9.55
C ILE A 11 18.23 4.59 10.12
N LYS A 12 17.50 5.60 9.64
CA LYS A 12 16.07 5.73 9.97
C LYS A 12 15.38 4.53 9.33
N SER A 13 14.84 3.64 10.15
CA SER A 13 14.02 2.54 9.67
C SER A 13 12.81 3.11 8.92
N LEU A 14 12.54 2.56 7.75
CA LEU A 14 11.37 2.90 6.96
C LEU A 14 10.12 2.37 7.67
N PRO A 15 9.04 3.16 7.78
CA PRO A 15 7.80 2.66 8.35
C PRO A 15 7.25 1.52 7.49
N LEU A 16 6.81 0.43 8.14
CA LEU A 16 6.34 -0.78 7.46
C LEU A 16 5.22 -0.49 6.44
N THR A 17 4.34 0.46 6.76
CA THR A 17 3.27 0.91 5.87
C THR A 17 3.83 1.52 4.58
N ALA A 18 4.92 2.30 4.64
CA ALA A 18 5.56 2.81 3.43
C ALA A 18 6.11 1.70 2.55
N ILE A 19 6.71 0.66 3.15
CA ILE A 19 7.21 -0.49 2.41
C ILE A 19 6.06 -1.21 1.69
N ILE A 20 4.94 -1.45 2.39
CA ILE A 20 3.74 -2.08 1.81
C ILE A 20 3.24 -1.29 0.60
N PHE A 21 3.16 0.03 0.72
CA PHE A 21 2.74 0.91 -0.37
C PHE A 21 3.69 0.92 -1.56
N LEU A 22 5.00 0.94 -1.31
CA LEU A 22 6.01 0.90 -2.37
C LEU A 22 5.96 -0.43 -3.12
N VAL A 23 5.90 -1.56 -2.41
CA VAL A 23 5.79 -2.89 -3.01
C VAL A 23 4.50 -3.03 -3.82
N THR A 24 3.39 -2.56 -3.26
CA THR A 24 2.09 -2.57 -3.96
C THR A 24 2.11 -1.69 -5.20
N GLY A 25 2.74 -0.52 -5.11
CA GLY A 25 2.92 0.40 -6.23
C GLY A 25 3.71 -0.22 -7.36
N ILE A 26 4.85 -0.83 -7.06
CA ILE A 26 5.68 -1.56 -8.03
C ILE A 26 4.86 -2.70 -8.65
N PHE A 27 4.19 -3.50 -7.83
CA PHE A 27 3.36 -4.62 -8.30
C PHE A 27 2.31 -4.18 -9.32
N TRP A 28 1.57 -3.10 -9.05
CA TRP A 28 0.56 -2.63 -9.98
C TRP A 28 1.17 -2.07 -11.26
N VAL A 29 2.25 -1.30 -11.18
CA VAL A 29 2.95 -0.79 -12.37
C VAL A 29 3.46 -1.95 -13.22
N THR A 30 4.10 -2.96 -12.63
CA THR A 30 4.60 -4.11 -13.39
C THR A 30 3.45 -4.94 -13.97
N ALA A 31 2.35 -5.12 -13.23
CA ALA A 31 1.16 -5.80 -13.72
C ALA A 31 0.55 -5.07 -14.93
N SER A 32 0.45 -3.73 -14.89
CA SER A 32 -0.03 -2.91 -16.01
C SER A 32 0.85 -2.99 -17.24
N LEU A 33 2.16 -3.16 -17.06
CA LEU A 33 3.12 -3.28 -18.17
C LEU A 33 3.15 -4.69 -18.77
N SER A 34 2.81 -5.71 -17.98
CA SER A 34 2.90 -7.12 -18.37
C SER A 34 1.63 -7.67 -18.99
N SER A 35 0.52 -6.94 -18.88
CA SER A 35 -0.78 -7.35 -19.41
C SER A 35 -1.36 -6.20 -20.22
N GLU A 36 -2.25 -6.49 -21.17
CA GLU A 36 -3.14 -5.48 -21.76
C GLU A 36 -4.14 -4.90 -20.72
N SER A 37 -3.91 -5.12 -19.42
CA SER A 37 -4.72 -4.53 -18.36
C SER A 37 -4.44 -3.03 -18.29
N SER A 38 -5.24 -2.34 -19.10
CA SER A 38 -5.82 -1.03 -18.89
C SER A 38 -5.04 -0.07 -17.99
N ILE A 39 -4.77 1.12 -18.53
CA ILE A 39 -4.38 2.37 -17.85
C ILE A 39 -5.02 2.57 -16.44
N HIS A 40 -6.14 1.93 -16.13
CA HIS A 40 -6.73 1.94 -14.80
C HIS A 40 -5.83 1.33 -13.69
N THR A 41 -5.00 0.32 -13.97
CA THR A 41 -4.12 -0.30 -12.96
C THR A 41 -2.83 0.50 -12.72
N ILE A 42 -2.34 1.24 -13.72
CA ILE A 42 -1.11 2.04 -13.56
C ILE A 42 -1.34 3.21 -12.61
N GLY A 43 -2.53 3.80 -12.64
CA GLY A 43 -2.94 4.86 -11.72
C GLY A 43 -2.85 4.41 -10.26
N VAL A 44 -3.33 3.20 -9.96
CA VAL A 44 -3.25 2.55 -8.64
C VAL A 44 -1.79 2.41 -8.20
N GLY A 45 -0.94 1.97 -9.11
CA GLY A 45 0.49 1.83 -8.88
C GLY A 45 1.14 3.15 -8.51
N LEU A 46 0.91 4.19 -9.30
CA LEU A 46 1.48 5.53 -9.09
C LEU A 46 1.02 6.15 -7.76
N ILE A 47 -0.28 6.11 -7.44
CA ILE A 47 -0.76 6.68 -6.17
C ILE A 47 -0.21 5.91 -4.96
N SER A 48 -0.01 4.59 -5.09
CA SER A 48 0.59 3.76 -4.03
C SER A 48 2.06 4.10 -3.83
N LEU A 49 2.81 4.34 -4.91
CA LEU A 49 4.20 4.83 -4.83
C LEU A 49 4.27 6.20 -4.14
N VAL A 50 3.38 7.14 -4.53
CA VAL A 50 3.30 8.47 -3.92
C VAL A 50 2.98 8.34 -2.43
N ALA A 51 2.01 7.52 -2.04
CA ALA A 51 1.66 7.29 -0.63
C ALA A 51 2.85 6.72 0.15
N GLY A 52 3.57 5.77 -0.44
CA GLY A 52 4.81 5.23 0.12
C GLY A 52 5.85 6.31 0.38
N VAL A 53 6.16 7.13 -0.62
CA VAL A 53 7.13 8.24 -0.51
C VAL A 53 6.69 9.31 0.49
N LEU A 54 5.41 9.66 0.55
CA LEU A 54 4.89 10.61 1.53
C LEU A 54 5.07 10.09 2.96
N MET A 55 4.84 8.79 3.16
CA MET A 55 5.06 8.12 4.46
C MET A 55 6.54 8.05 4.84
N THR A 56 7.46 7.88 3.90
CA THR A 56 8.91 7.92 4.21
C THR A 56 9.38 9.32 4.61
N LYS A 57 8.75 10.37 4.06
CA LYS A 57 9.04 11.77 4.38
C LYS A 57 8.38 12.27 5.67
N GLY A 58 7.56 11.45 6.32
CA GLY A 58 6.95 11.79 7.61
C GLY A 58 5.73 12.68 7.53
N PHE A 59 5.08 12.77 6.35
CA PHE A 59 3.81 13.50 6.20
C PHE A 59 2.66 12.68 6.79
N HIS A 60 2.57 12.68 8.12
CA HIS A 60 1.60 11.87 8.87
C HIS A 60 0.35 12.64 9.31
N SER A 61 0.27 13.96 9.05
CA SER A 61 -0.86 14.80 9.46
C SER A 61 -1.63 15.41 8.27
N GLY A 62 -2.90 15.75 8.52
CA GLY A 62 -3.77 16.44 7.56
C GLY A 62 -3.89 15.70 6.22
N TYR A 63 -3.49 16.37 5.14
CA TYR A 63 -3.60 15.87 3.76
C TYR A 63 -2.85 14.55 3.52
N GLY A 64 -1.69 14.35 4.15
CA GLY A 64 -0.92 13.11 4.02
C GLY A 64 -1.66 11.89 4.57
N TRP A 65 -2.41 12.09 5.67
CA TRP A 65 -3.24 11.05 6.27
C TRP A 65 -4.47 10.74 5.41
N SER A 66 -5.17 11.76 4.91
CA SER A 66 -6.31 11.57 4.00
C SER A 66 -5.90 10.85 2.72
N PHE A 67 -4.77 11.24 2.12
CA PHE A 67 -4.23 10.59 0.93
C PHE A 67 -3.87 9.13 1.20
N TYR A 68 -3.24 8.85 2.34
CA TYR A 68 -2.95 7.50 2.79
C TYR A 68 -4.22 6.65 2.92
N THR A 69 -5.22 7.13 3.66
CA THR A 69 -6.47 6.39 3.88
C THR A 69 -7.21 6.13 2.57
N ALA A 70 -7.29 7.14 1.68
CA ALA A 70 -7.91 6.99 0.37
C ALA A 70 -7.17 5.95 -0.49
N THR A 71 -5.84 6.00 -0.51
CA THR A 71 -5.01 5.06 -1.26
C THR A 71 -5.13 3.64 -0.70
N SER A 72 -5.22 3.49 0.63
CA SER A 72 -5.47 2.20 1.28
C SER A 72 -6.84 1.63 0.90
N LEU A 73 -7.88 2.46 0.90
CA LEU A 73 -9.24 2.05 0.55
C LEU A 73 -9.31 1.56 -0.89
N TYR A 74 -8.66 2.29 -1.80
CA TYR A 74 -8.67 1.91 -3.20
C TYR A 74 -7.94 0.57 -3.44
N ASN A 75 -6.79 0.37 -2.80
CA ASN A 75 -6.09 -0.92 -2.86
C ASN A 75 -6.90 -2.06 -2.25
N PHE A 76 -7.57 -1.84 -1.11
CA PHE A 76 -8.44 -2.84 -0.49
C PHE A 76 -9.53 -3.32 -1.47
N VAL A 77 -10.27 -2.38 -2.06
CA VAL A 77 -11.35 -2.69 -3.00
C VAL A 77 -10.82 -3.44 -4.22
N LEU A 78 -9.69 -3.03 -4.77
CA LEU A 78 -9.09 -3.71 -5.92
C LEU A 78 -8.62 -5.12 -5.60
N PHE A 79 -7.94 -5.33 -4.47
CA PHE A 79 -7.54 -6.68 -4.09
C PHE A 79 -8.73 -7.59 -3.79
N ALA A 80 -9.80 -7.06 -3.18
CA ALA A 80 -11.05 -7.80 -3.00
C ALA A 80 -11.69 -8.19 -4.35
N TYR A 81 -11.70 -7.26 -5.31
CA TYR A 81 -12.17 -7.55 -6.67
C TYR A 81 -11.30 -8.61 -7.37
N MET A 82 -9.98 -8.53 -7.26
CA MET A 82 -9.08 -9.51 -7.88
C MET A 82 -9.18 -10.90 -7.22
N ALA A 83 -9.47 -10.96 -5.92
CA ALA A 83 -9.79 -12.22 -5.25
C ALA A 83 -11.08 -12.84 -5.84
N TYR A 84 -12.13 -12.03 -6.04
CA TYR A 84 -13.35 -12.48 -6.73
C TYR A 84 -13.07 -12.93 -8.17
N ALA A 85 -12.30 -12.16 -8.95
CA ALA A 85 -11.94 -12.55 -10.30
C ALA A 85 -11.13 -13.87 -10.32
N SER A 86 -10.34 -14.13 -9.29
CA SER A 86 -9.57 -15.37 -9.15
C SER A 86 -10.46 -16.59 -8.85
N SER A 87 -11.61 -16.43 -8.18
CA SER A 87 -12.56 -17.54 -8.03
C SER A 87 -13.17 -17.95 -9.36
N LEU A 88 -13.40 -17.00 -10.28
CA LEU A 88 -13.86 -17.31 -11.64
C LEU A 88 -12.83 -18.13 -12.43
N LEU A 89 -11.53 -17.89 -12.22
CA LEU A 89 -10.46 -18.70 -12.82
C LEU A 89 -10.51 -20.17 -12.36
N ILE A 90 -10.87 -20.39 -11.09
CA ILE A 90 -11.04 -21.73 -10.53
C ILE A 90 -12.26 -22.41 -11.19
N GLU A 91 -13.36 -21.69 -11.38
CA GLU A 91 -14.58 -22.21 -12.00
C GLU A 91 -14.37 -22.67 -13.45
N ILE A 92 -13.50 -21.99 -14.22
CA ILE A 92 -13.15 -22.37 -15.59
C ILE A 92 -12.04 -23.43 -15.69
N GLY A 93 -11.60 -23.99 -14.56
CA GLY A 93 -10.65 -25.11 -14.51
C GLY A 93 -9.17 -24.74 -14.35
N LEU A 94 -8.82 -23.45 -14.23
CA LEU A 94 -7.44 -22.99 -13.97
C LEU A 94 -7.13 -23.04 -12.47
N LEU A 95 -7.23 -24.22 -11.87
CA LEU A 95 -7.18 -24.42 -10.41
C LEU A 95 -5.89 -23.88 -9.76
N ALA A 96 -4.72 -24.24 -10.29
CA ALA A 96 -3.44 -23.88 -9.68
C ALA A 96 -3.22 -22.35 -9.70
N GLN A 97 -3.45 -21.72 -10.85
CA GLN A 97 -3.33 -20.27 -11.00
C GLN A 97 -4.39 -19.55 -10.16
N GLY A 98 -5.65 -19.96 -10.26
CA GLY A 98 -6.76 -19.36 -9.52
C GLY A 98 -6.57 -19.42 -8.01
N LEU A 99 -6.10 -20.54 -7.46
CA LEU A 99 -5.83 -20.68 -6.03
C LEU A 99 -4.68 -19.78 -5.55
N VAL A 100 -3.56 -19.75 -6.28
CA VAL A 100 -2.40 -18.91 -5.91
C VAL A 100 -2.80 -17.43 -5.94
N SER A 101 -3.48 -17.00 -7.00
CA SER A 101 -3.98 -15.62 -7.12
C SER A 101 -5.00 -15.28 -6.04
N LEU A 102 -5.98 -16.16 -5.78
CA LEU A 102 -7.00 -15.96 -4.76
C LEU A 102 -6.38 -15.76 -3.38
N LEU A 103 -5.49 -16.65 -2.95
CA LEU A 103 -4.83 -16.56 -1.65
C LEU A 103 -3.97 -15.29 -1.55
N GLY A 104 -3.21 -14.98 -2.60
CA GLY A 104 -2.38 -13.78 -2.64
C GLY A 104 -3.21 -12.49 -2.50
N TYR A 105 -4.32 -12.39 -3.24
CA TYR A 105 -5.18 -11.21 -3.19
C TYR A 105 -6.00 -11.12 -1.89
N LEU A 106 -6.41 -12.24 -1.30
CA LEU A 106 -7.05 -12.25 0.03
C LEU A 106 -6.10 -11.75 1.12
N ILE A 107 -4.84 -12.20 1.10
CA ILE A 107 -3.81 -11.72 2.04
C ILE A 107 -3.59 -10.22 1.86
N ALA A 108 -3.45 -9.75 0.62
CA ALA A 108 -3.27 -8.33 0.33
C ALA A 108 -4.48 -7.48 0.79
N ALA A 109 -5.70 -7.95 0.52
CA ALA A 109 -6.92 -7.31 1.00
C ALA A 109 -6.98 -7.23 2.53
N ALA A 110 -6.62 -8.32 3.23
CA ALA A 110 -6.56 -8.33 4.69
C ALA A 110 -5.55 -7.33 5.26
N ILE A 111 -4.37 -7.21 4.63
CA ILE A 111 -3.35 -6.21 5.02
C ILE A 111 -3.93 -4.79 4.89
N TYR A 112 -4.55 -4.47 3.75
CA TYR A 112 -5.14 -3.14 3.54
C TYR A 112 -6.34 -2.87 4.43
N LEU A 113 -7.13 -3.89 4.78
CA LEU A 113 -8.21 -3.78 5.77
C LEU A 113 -7.64 -3.42 7.16
N ILE A 114 -6.58 -4.10 7.60
CA ILE A 114 -5.94 -3.78 8.89
C ILE A 114 -5.40 -2.34 8.88
N ILE A 115 -4.79 -1.93 7.76
CA ILE A 115 -4.29 -0.56 7.57
C ILE A 115 -5.44 0.46 7.69
N LEU A 116 -6.58 0.22 7.03
CA LEU A 116 -7.76 1.08 7.10
C LEU A 116 -8.34 1.14 8.51
N LEU A 117 -8.52 -0.01 9.16
CA LEU A 117 -9.02 -0.07 10.53
C LEU A 117 -8.14 0.75 11.47
N ARG A 118 -6.80 0.64 11.35
CA ARG A 118 -5.86 1.49 12.10
C ARG A 118 -6.02 2.97 11.78
N ALA A 119 -6.23 3.31 10.51
CA ALA A 119 -6.39 4.68 10.07
C ALA A 119 -7.64 5.35 10.67
N PHE A 120 -8.73 4.60 10.83
CA PHE A 120 -9.98 5.08 11.44
C PHE A 120 -10.00 5.02 12.98
N HIS A 121 -9.31 4.06 13.60
CA HIS A 121 -9.27 3.96 15.07
C HIS A 121 -8.37 5.01 15.73
N LYS A 122 -7.35 5.52 15.04
CA LYS A 122 -6.48 6.60 15.52
C LYS A 122 -6.38 7.71 14.48
N PRO A 123 -7.42 8.53 14.33
CA PRO A 123 -7.39 9.65 13.40
C PRO A 123 -6.33 10.69 13.85
N MET A 124 -5.17 10.70 13.19
CA MET A 124 -4.07 11.64 13.48
C MET A 124 -4.40 13.12 13.18
N TYR A 125 -5.60 13.42 12.70
CA TYR A 125 -6.07 14.79 12.44
C TYR A 125 -6.69 15.48 13.65
N LEU A 126 -6.94 14.77 14.76
CA LEU A 126 -7.57 15.34 15.97
C LEU A 126 -6.56 15.79 17.04
N GLU A 127 -5.25 15.61 16.85
CA GLU A 127 -4.22 16.17 17.75
C GLU A 127 -3.87 17.63 17.44
N SER A 128 -4.82 18.42 16.92
CA SER A 128 -4.69 19.87 16.98
C SER A 128 -4.83 20.27 18.45
N LYS A 129 -3.71 20.64 19.08
CA LYS A 129 -3.72 21.29 20.39
C LYS A 129 -4.79 22.40 20.37
N PRO A 130 -5.68 22.49 21.37
CA PRO A 130 -6.39 23.73 21.61
C PRO A 130 -5.34 24.80 21.97
N GLU A 131 -5.35 25.91 21.23
CA GLU A 131 -4.65 27.14 21.61
C GLU A 131 -5.20 27.72 22.91
#